data_AF-A0A831TUY8-F1
#
_entry.id   AF-A0A831TUY8-F1
#
_cell.length_a   1.000
_cell.length_b   1.000
_cell.length_c   1.000
_cell.angle_alpha   90.00
_cell.angle_beta   90.00
_cell.angle_gamma   90.00
#
_symmetry.space_group_name_H-M   'P 1'
#
loop_
_entity.id
_entity.type
_entity.pdbx_description
1 polymer ?
#
loop_
_entity_poly.entity_id
_entity_poly.type
_entity_poly.pdbx_seq_one_letter_code
_entity_poly.pdbx_strand_id
1 'polypeptide(L)' 'MTLKNVVVTGAEGKLGNYVVDELINHGYNVIELIRSSQAEQAVLVILNMSS' A
#
# COMPACT_ATOMS: atom_id res chain seq x y z
N MET A 1 6.40 -18.78 -6.17
CA MET A 1 6.86 -17.46 -6.65
C MET A 1 7.01 -16.54 -5.44
N THR A 2 8.08 -15.77 -5.35
CA THR A 2 8.24 -14.76 -4.29
C THR A 2 7.49 -13.51 -4.72
N LEU A 3 6.47 -13.08 -3.97
CA LEU A 3 5.77 -11.81 -4.22
C LEU A 3 6.76 -10.66 -4.04
N LYS A 4 6.79 -9.71 -4.98
CA LYS A 4 7.62 -8.51 -4.86
C LYS A 4 6.91 -7.50 -3.94
N ASN A 5 7.63 -7.00 -2.95
CA ASN A 5 7.12 -5.98 -2.02
C ASN A 5 7.26 -4.59 -2.66
N VAL A 6 6.19 -3.78 -2.59
CA VAL A 6 6.16 -2.39 -3.08
C VAL A 6 5.63 -1.48 -1.98
N VAL A 7 6.34 -0.38 -1.71
CA VAL A 7 5.88 0.66 -0.79
C VAL A 7 5.25 1.80 -1.59
N VAL A 8 4.02 2.18 -1.23
CA VAL A 8 3.27 3.27 -1.88
C VAL A 8 3.05 4.41 -0.91
N THR A 9 3.61 5.57 -1.21
CA THR A 9 3.37 6.82 -0.46
C THR A 9 2.20 7.59 -1.06
N GLY A 10 1.38 8.24 -0.23
CA GLY A 10 0.22 8.99 -0.73
C GLY A 10 -0.91 8.08 -1.22
N ALA A 11 -0.97 6.85 -0.69
CA ALA A 11 -1.94 5.82 -1.06
C ALA A 11 -3.41 6.25 -0.83
N GLU A 12 -3.67 7.15 0.13
CA GLU A 12 -5.01 7.71 0.37
C GLU A 12 -5.46 8.72 -0.70
N GLY A 13 -4.55 9.19 -1.55
CA GLY A 13 -4.90 10.07 -2.67
C GLY A 13 -5.58 9.28 -3.79
N LYS A 14 -6.45 9.93 -4.57
CA LYS A 14 -7.21 9.29 -5.66
C LYS A 14 -6.34 8.48 -6.63
N LEU A 15 -5.17 9.00 -7.00
CA LEU A 15 -4.20 8.29 -7.85
C LEU A 15 -3.43 7.21 -7.10
N GLY A 16 -3.09 7.47 -5.83
CA GLY A 16 -2.40 6.50 -4.98
C GLY A 16 -3.22 5.23 -4.80
N ASN A 17 -4.52 5.38 -4.52
CA ASN A 17 -5.45 4.28 -4.36
C ASN A 17 -5.58 3.44 -5.64
N TYR A 18 -5.72 4.09 -6.81
CA TYR A 18 -5.73 3.39 -8.10
C TYR A 18 -4.44 2.59 -8.35
N VAL A 19 -3.27 3.15 -7.99
CA VAL A 19 -1.98 2.46 -8.13
C VAL A 19 -1.88 1.26 -7.19
N VAL A 20 -2.37 1.37 -5.95
CA VAL A 20 -2.43 0.25 -5.00
C VAL A 20 -3.27 -0.90 -5.57
N ASP A 21 -4.46 -0.61 -6.09
CA ASP A 21 -5.35 -1.61 -6.67
C ASP A 21 -4.69 -2.34 -7.85
N GLU A 22 -4.04 -1.61 -8.77
CA GLU A 22 -3.33 -2.20 -9.89
C GLU A 22 -2.16 -3.10 -9.42
N LEU A 23 -1.39 -2.67 -8.42
CA LEU A 23 -0.29 -3.48 -7.89
C LEU A 23 -0.80 -4.78 -7.24
N ILE A 24 -1.89 -4.71 -6.48
CA ILE A 24 -2.52 -5.91 -5.90
C ILE A 24 -3.01 -6.85 -7.01
N ASN A 25 -3.71 -6.33 -8.02
CA ASN A 25 -4.21 -7.11 -9.16
C ASN A 25 -3.10 -7.81 -9.95
N HIS A 26 -1.89 -7.24 -9.96
CA HIS A 26 -0.72 -7.83 -10.61
C HIS A 26 0.12 -8.73 -9.70
N GLY A 27 -0.36 -9.04 -8.49
CA GLY A 27 0.29 -9.99 -7.58
C GLY A 27 1.50 -9.40 -6.85
N TYR A 28 1.52 -8.10 -6.59
CA TYR A 28 2.49 -7.49 -5.68
C TYR A 28 1.97 -7.53 -4.24
N ASN A 29 2.89 -7.61 -3.28
CA ASN A 29 2.57 -7.33 -1.89
C ASN A 29 2.73 -5.83 -1.64
N VAL A 30 1.65 -5.15 -1.31
CA VAL A 30 1.63 -3.69 -1.24
C VAL A 30 1.64 -3.22 0.21
N ILE A 31 2.50 -2.24 0.47
CA ILE A 31 2.70 -1.61 1.75
C ILE A 31 2.33 -0.13 1.58
N GLU A 32 1.24 0.29 2.19
CA GLU A 32 0.81 1.69 2.13
C GLU A 32 1.48 2.49 3.23
N LEU A 33 2.01 3.67 2.84
CA LEU A 33 2.54 4.67 3.74
C LEU A 33 1.56 5.85 3.80
N ILE A 34 0.78 5.90 4.86
CA ILE A 34 -0.25 6.92 5.09
C ILE A 34 0.19 7.87 6.20
N ARG A 35 -0.29 9.12 6.16
CA ARG A 35 -0.03 10.09 7.23
C ARG A 35 -1.06 9.88 8.32
N SER A 36 -0.62 9.62 9.55
CA SER A 36 -1.55 9.65 10.68
C SER A 36 -1.99 11.09 10.96
N SER A 37 -3.29 11.28 11.21
CA SER A 37 -3.81 12.56 11.71
C SER A 37 -3.57 12.76 13.21
N GLN A 38 -3.14 11.71 13.93
CA GLN A 38 -2.91 11.72 15.37
C GLN A 38 -1.42 11.66 15.77
N ALA A 39 -0.53 11.37 14.82
CA ALA A 39 0.90 11.34 15.05
C ALA A 39 1.59 11.98 13.85
N GLU A 40 2.63 12.78 14.07
CA GLU A 40 3.56 13.24 13.03
C GLU A 40 4.39 12.07 12.44
N GLN A 41 3.82 10.88 12.33
CA GLN A 41 4.50 9.65 11.95
C GLN A 41 3.68 8.90 10.90
N ALA A 42 4.39 8.37 9.91
CA ALA A 42 3.80 7.58 8.86
C ALA A 42 3.43 6.18 9.38
N VAL A 43 2.25 5.69 9.04
CA VAL A 43 1.76 4.36 9.43
C VAL A 43 1.97 3.40 8.28
N LEU A 44 2.50 2.21 8.60
CA LEU A 44 2.67 1.10 7.67
C LEU A 44 1.40 0.24 7.68
N VAL A 45 0.69 0.18 6.56
CA VAL A 45 -0.42 -0.78 6.38
C VAL A 45 0.04 -1.87 5.43
N ILE A 46 0.07 -3.12 5.93
CA ILE A 46 0.42 -4.30 5.12
C ILE A 46 -0.88 -4.97 4.70
N LEU A 47 -1.22 -4.90 3.41
CA LEU A 47 -2.35 -5.62 2.85
C LEU A 47 -1.88 -6.98 2.34
N ASN A 48 -2.00 -8.00 3.20
CA ASN A 48 -1.75 -9.39 2.79
C ASN A 48 -3.03 -9.97 2.16
N MET A 49 -2.92 -10.47 0.94
CA MET A 49 -3.95 -11.34 0.37
C MET A 49 -3.88 -12.73 1.01
N SER A 50 -4.89 -13.08 1.80
CA SER A 50 -5.19 -14.47 2.16
C SER A 50 -5.59 -15.24 0.90
N SER A 51 -4.94 -16.38 0.66
CA SER A 51 -5.28 -17.32 -0.41
C SER A 51 -6.67 -17.93 -0.23
#